data_AF-A0A8B9RSQ7-F1
#
_entry.id   AF-A0A8B9RSQ7-F1
#
_cell.length_a   1.000
_cell.length_b   1.000
_cell.length_c   1.000
_cell.angle_alpha   90.00
_cell.angle_beta   90.00
_cell.angle_gamma   90.00
#
_symmetry.space_group_name_H-M   'P 1'
#
loop_
_entity.id
_entity.type
_entity.pdbx_description
1 polymer ?
#
loop_
_entity_poly.entity_id
_entity_poly.type
_entity_poly.pdbx_seq_one_letter_code
_entity_poly.pdbx_strand_id
1 'polypeptide(L)'
;MPSSAGSRRCPLRPPPLLPAPRRPADMNYSRFITTVSAARKASPIRLLTELMQKSPPSLISLAGGAPNPNVFPFKRATVAIGHGTAVEIGEDLMKRALQYSASAGIPELLSWLKDFQRNLHNPPTANYSPEQGQMEVCVTTGSQEGLCKVFEMLINPGDNILLDAPTYSGTLAALRPLGCNIINVPSDQHGIIPKALKEILSTWSSEDVKNHSHHLPKFLYTIPNGCNPTGNSLTTERKKEIYQLARKYDFLIIEDDPYYFLQFEKPWAPTFLSMDVDGRVIRTDSFSKILSSGLRIGFLTGPKPLIDRVILHIQVSTMHTSTFTQIMISQLLQQWGEKGFLEHIDRVVEFYRTQRDAMLIAADKWLKDLAEWYPPAAGMFLWIKIKGVSDTQQLIMEKALQKEVLLVPGGAFNIDSSEPSSYVRASFSLSSPGQMDLVSEIFFFSTFLSRQFLT
;
A
#
# COMPACT_ATOMS: atom_id res chain seq x y z
N MET A 1 28.07 -63.38 -17.05
CA MET A 1 28.04 -61.99 -16.54
C MET A 1 28.99 -61.13 -17.36
N PRO A 2 28.48 -60.12 -18.08
CA PRO A 2 29.30 -58.98 -18.48
C PRO A 2 28.74 -57.65 -17.95
N SER A 3 29.68 -56.75 -17.69
CA SER A 3 29.59 -55.50 -16.95
C SER A 3 28.72 -54.43 -17.61
N SER A 4 27.93 -53.73 -16.78
CA SER A 4 27.20 -52.52 -17.14
C SER A 4 28.16 -51.33 -17.33
N ALA A 5 28.14 -50.74 -18.53
CA ALA A 5 28.79 -49.48 -18.82
C ALA A 5 27.96 -48.32 -18.23
N GLY A 6 28.53 -47.60 -17.26
CA GLY A 6 27.92 -46.42 -16.65
C GLY A 6 27.95 -45.22 -17.60
N SER A 7 26.78 -44.68 -17.94
CA SER A 7 26.65 -43.41 -18.65
C SER A 7 27.00 -42.26 -17.70
N ARG A 8 28.13 -41.58 -17.93
CA ARG A 8 28.45 -40.31 -17.27
C ARG A 8 27.51 -39.23 -17.80
N ARG A 9 26.58 -38.75 -16.97
CA ARG A 9 25.79 -37.54 -17.26
C ARG A 9 26.71 -36.33 -17.17
N CYS A 10 26.83 -35.58 -18.26
CA CYS A 10 27.41 -34.22 -18.25
C CYS A 10 26.64 -33.34 -17.25
N PRO A 11 27.33 -32.57 -16.39
CA PRO A 11 26.66 -31.54 -15.62
C PRO A 11 26.20 -30.44 -16.58
N LEU A 12 24.88 -30.19 -16.58
CA LEU A 12 24.24 -29.09 -17.31
C LEU A 12 24.95 -27.78 -16.94
N ARG A 13 25.51 -27.09 -17.95
CA ARG A 13 26.03 -25.73 -17.79
C ARG A 13 24.89 -24.86 -17.22
N PRO A 14 25.15 -24.06 -16.18
CA PRO A 14 24.18 -23.06 -15.75
C PRO A 14 23.89 -22.12 -16.92
N PRO A 15 22.65 -21.61 -17.04
CA PRO A 15 22.31 -20.63 -18.08
C PRO A 15 23.27 -19.43 -17.97
N PRO A 16 23.61 -18.78 -19.11
CA PRO A 16 24.48 -17.61 -19.08
C PRO A 16 23.87 -16.57 -18.13
N LEU A 17 24.67 -16.14 -17.16
CA LEU A 17 24.36 -15.03 -16.28
C LEU A 17 23.93 -13.84 -17.16
N LEU A 18 22.77 -13.26 -16.85
CA LEU A 18 22.34 -12.00 -17.44
C LEU A 18 23.51 -11.01 -17.35
N PRO A 19 23.76 -10.19 -18.38
CA PRO A 19 24.83 -9.20 -18.33
C PRO A 19 24.68 -8.36 -17.06
N ALA A 20 25.80 -8.12 -16.38
CA ALA A 20 25.84 -7.30 -15.16
C ALA A 20 25.02 -6.03 -15.38
N PRO A 21 24.15 -5.63 -14.43
CA PRO A 21 23.34 -4.44 -14.59
C PRO A 21 24.26 -3.26 -14.90
N ARG A 22 23.96 -2.53 -15.99
CA ARG A 22 24.51 -1.19 -16.22
C ARG A 22 24.38 -0.44 -14.88
N ARG A 23 25.43 0.29 -14.47
CA ARG A 23 25.39 1.14 -13.27
C ARG A 23 24.03 1.85 -13.20
N PRO A 24 23.35 1.89 -12.03
CA PRO A 24 22.11 2.64 -11.89
C PRO A 24 22.32 4.03 -12.50
N ALA A 25 21.40 4.50 -13.33
CA ALA A 25 21.44 5.90 -13.72
C ALA A 25 21.31 6.71 -12.42
N ASP A 26 22.23 7.63 -12.14
CA ASP A 26 22.21 8.42 -10.91
C ASP A 26 20.88 9.18 -10.83
N MET A 27 19.97 8.73 -9.94
CA MET A 27 18.67 9.35 -9.74
C MET A 27 18.85 10.74 -9.14
N ASN A 28 18.30 11.77 -9.78
CA ASN A 28 18.24 13.10 -9.20
C ASN A 28 16.95 13.28 -8.39
N TYR A 29 16.98 12.86 -7.12
CA TYR A 29 15.81 12.97 -6.23
C TYR A 29 15.31 14.42 -6.04
N SER A 30 16.17 15.43 -6.18
CA SER A 30 15.78 16.83 -6.00
C SER A 30 14.70 17.30 -6.98
N ARG A 31 14.65 16.70 -8.18
CA ARG A 31 13.61 16.96 -9.19
C ARG A 31 12.19 16.70 -8.67
N PHE A 32 12.07 15.72 -7.79
CA PHE A 32 10.79 15.26 -7.27
C PHE A 32 10.37 15.99 -6.00
N ILE A 33 11.29 16.65 -5.31
CA ILE A 33 11.03 17.25 -3.99
C ILE A 33 10.58 18.70 -4.15
N THR A 34 9.43 19.06 -3.57
CA THR A 34 8.93 20.44 -3.56
C THR A 34 9.86 21.37 -2.79
N THR A 35 9.80 22.68 -3.09
CA THR A 35 10.56 23.70 -2.36
C THR A 35 10.29 23.67 -0.86
N VAL A 36 9.02 23.44 -0.47
CA VAL A 36 8.61 23.34 0.94
C VAL A 36 9.27 22.13 1.62
N SER A 37 9.27 20.97 0.96
CA SER A 37 9.89 19.76 1.51
C SER A 37 11.42 19.86 1.56
N ALA A 38 12.04 20.46 0.54
CA ALA A 38 13.48 20.72 0.51
C ALA A 38 13.92 21.68 1.63
N ALA A 39 13.08 22.67 1.97
CA ALA A 39 13.37 23.62 3.04
C ALA A 39 13.32 23.02 4.45
N ARG A 40 12.75 21.82 4.64
CA ARG A 40 12.73 21.14 5.93
C ARG A 40 14.16 20.79 6.36
N LYS A 41 14.50 21.15 7.60
CA LYS A 41 15.77 20.84 8.25
C LYS A 41 15.53 19.98 9.49
N ALA A 42 16.51 19.14 9.83
CA ALA A 42 16.48 18.40 11.09
C ALA A 42 16.40 19.40 12.26
N SER A 43 15.51 19.11 13.21
CA SER A 43 15.44 19.91 14.44
C SER A 43 16.71 19.65 15.27
N PRO A 44 17.49 20.68 15.65
CA PRO A 44 18.68 20.52 16.48
C PRO A 44 18.40 19.77 17.80
N ILE A 45 17.22 19.98 18.38
CA ILE A 45 16.80 19.29 19.62
C ILE A 45 16.52 17.80 19.36
N ARG A 46 16.01 17.43 18.18
CA ARG A 46 15.74 16.02 17.85
C ARG A 46 17.03 15.22 17.64
N LEU A 47 18.06 15.85 17.08
CA LEU A 47 19.40 15.25 17.00
C LEU A 47 19.95 14.89 18.39
N LEU A 48 19.69 15.73 19.40
CA LEU A 48 20.06 15.43 20.79
C LEU A 48 19.32 14.20 21.34
N THR A 49 18.06 13.99 20.96
CA THR A 49 17.29 12.80 21.39
C THR A 49 17.88 11.52 20.79
N GLU A 50 18.25 11.54 19.52
CA GLU A 50 18.93 10.41 18.86
C GLU A 50 20.30 10.13 19.47
N LEU A 51 21.06 11.19 19.78
CA LEU A 51 22.34 11.08 20.50
C LEU A 51 22.14 10.47 21.89
N MET A 52 21.14 10.91 22.65
CA MET A 52 20.80 10.35 23.95
C MET A 52 20.45 8.86 23.86
N GLN A 53 19.71 8.44 22.83
CA GLN A 53 19.37 7.02 22.61
C GLN A 53 20.59 6.16 22.27
N LYS A 54 21.59 6.72 21.61
CA LYS A 54 22.86 6.03 21.26
C LYS A 54 23.92 6.13 22.35
N SER A 55 23.70 6.98 23.35
CA SER A 55 24.65 7.24 24.43
C SER A 55 24.60 6.14 25.50
N PRO A 56 25.69 5.94 26.26
CA PRO A 56 25.69 4.98 27.35
C PRO A 56 24.66 5.36 28.44
N PRO A 57 24.11 4.39 29.18
CA PRO A 57 23.16 4.65 30.27
C PRO A 57 23.70 5.57 31.38
N SER A 58 25.03 5.72 31.49
CA SER A 58 25.70 6.61 32.43
C SER A 58 25.68 8.09 32.02
N LEU A 59 25.23 8.43 30.81
CA LEU A 59 25.10 9.82 30.38
C LEU A 59 24.03 10.52 31.22
N ILE A 60 24.46 11.49 32.03
CA ILE A 60 23.55 12.41 32.71
C ILE A 60 23.20 13.54 31.73
N SER A 61 21.95 13.58 31.29
CA SER A 61 21.45 14.62 30.37
C SER A 61 20.44 15.52 31.08
N LEU A 62 20.74 16.82 31.13
CA LEU A 62 19.81 17.88 31.53
C LEU A 62 19.24 18.64 30.31
N ALA A 63 19.52 18.16 29.10
CA ALA A 63 19.16 18.83 27.85
C ALA A 63 17.79 18.40 27.30
N GLY A 64 17.22 17.30 27.82
CA GLY A 64 15.97 16.73 27.33
C GLY A 64 14.73 17.41 27.93
N GLY A 65 13.74 17.70 27.09
CA GLY A 65 12.41 18.17 27.50
C GLY A 65 11.38 17.06 27.75
N ALA A 66 11.84 15.82 28.02
CA ALA A 66 10.95 14.68 28.22
C ALA A 66 10.39 14.65 29.65
N PRO A 67 9.07 14.43 29.85
CA PRO A 67 8.49 14.32 31.17
C PRO A 67 8.99 13.06 31.91
N ASN A 68 9.06 13.12 33.25
CA ASN A 68 9.52 12.00 34.07
C ASN A 68 8.53 10.82 34.00
N PRO A 69 8.91 9.64 33.46
CA PRO A 69 7.97 8.56 33.24
C PRO A 69 7.42 7.91 34.52
N ASN A 70 8.02 8.19 35.69
CA ASN A 70 7.52 7.68 36.96
C ASN A 70 6.16 8.28 37.36
N VAL A 71 5.82 9.48 36.86
CA VAL A 71 4.54 10.14 37.13
C VAL A 71 3.41 9.66 36.21
N PHE A 72 3.71 8.86 35.18
CA PHE A 72 2.68 8.32 34.29
C PHE A 72 1.81 7.29 35.05
N PRO A 73 0.48 7.31 34.87
CA PRO A 73 -0.44 6.52 35.69
C PRO A 73 -0.50 5.04 35.29
N PHE A 74 -0.19 4.70 34.03
CA PHE A 74 -0.22 3.30 33.56
C PHE A 74 1.12 2.62 33.85
N LYS A 75 1.07 1.46 34.51
CA LYS A 75 2.27 0.75 34.99
C LYS A 75 2.56 -0.53 34.23
N ARG A 76 1.54 -1.29 33.82
CA ARG A 76 1.70 -2.56 33.10
C ARG A 76 0.50 -2.79 32.19
N ALA A 77 0.68 -3.61 31.16
CA ALA A 77 -0.42 -4.06 30.32
C ALA A 77 -0.17 -5.51 29.87
N THR A 78 -1.26 -6.28 29.80
CA THR A 78 -1.27 -7.62 29.23
C THR A 78 -2.32 -7.63 28.13
N VAL A 79 -1.93 -7.99 26.92
CA VAL A 79 -2.84 -8.07 25.76
C VAL A 79 -2.90 -9.51 25.30
N ALA A 80 -4.03 -10.17 25.56
CA ALA A 80 -4.28 -11.53 25.10
C ALA A 80 -4.29 -11.57 23.56
N ILE A 81 -3.58 -12.53 23.00
CA ILE A 81 -3.55 -12.86 21.58
C ILE A 81 -4.39 -14.13 21.40
N GLY A 82 -5.06 -14.26 20.26
CA GLY A 82 -5.72 -15.52 19.88
C GLY A 82 -4.76 -16.72 20.00
N HIS A 83 -5.32 -17.90 20.31
CA HIS A 83 -4.56 -19.15 20.51
C HIS A 83 -3.71 -19.23 21.80
N GLY A 84 -4.08 -18.48 22.84
CA GLY A 84 -3.61 -18.73 24.21
C GLY A 84 -2.24 -18.11 24.57
N THR A 85 -1.81 -17.10 23.83
CA THR A 85 -0.59 -16.31 24.14
C THR A 85 -0.95 -14.88 24.53
N ALA A 86 0.00 -14.10 25.05
CA ALA A 86 -0.21 -12.69 25.36
C ALA A 86 1.05 -11.86 25.13
N VAL A 87 0.86 -10.59 24.77
CA VAL A 87 1.91 -9.57 24.86
C VAL A 87 1.93 -9.01 26.27
N GLU A 88 3.08 -9.13 26.95
CA GLU A 88 3.29 -8.60 28.30
C GLU A 88 4.15 -7.33 28.25
N ILE A 89 3.64 -6.24 28.81
CA ILE A 89 4.35 -4.97 28.95
C ILE A 89 4.54 -4.70 30.45
N GLY A 90 5.73 -5.05 30.95
CA GLY A 90 6.17 -4.77 32.32
C GLY A 90 6.47 -3.29 32.56
N GLU A 91 6.83 -2.93 33.80
CA GLU A 91 6.89 -1.53 34.24
C GLU A 91 7.92 -0.67 33.48
N ASP A 92 9.12 -1.19 33.25
CA ASP A 92 10.15 -0.42 32.53
C ASP A 92 9.82 -0.27 31.04
N LEU A 93 9.24 -1.32 30.43
CA LEU A 93 8.78 -1.24 29.05
C LEU A 93 7.56 -0.30 28.93
N MET A 94 6.68 -0.24 29.93
CA MET A 94 5.56 0.68 29.99
C MET A 94 6.03 2.14 30.07
N LYS A 95 7.04 2.43 30.91
CA LYS A 95 7.66 3.76 30.97
C LYS A 95 8.17 4.21 29.61
N ARG A 96 8.79 3.29 28.85
CA ARG A 96 9.22 3.55 27.46
C ARG A 96 8.05 3.70 26.50
N ALA A 97 7.03 2.85 26.62
CA ALA A 97 5.83 2.83 25.77
C ALA A 97 5.01 4.12 25.84
N LEU A 98 5.03 4.81 26.97
CA LEU A 98 4.31 6.06 27.18
C LEU A 98 5.16 7.30 26.92
N GLN A 99 6.43 7.12 26.56
CA GLN A 99 7.38 8.21 26.30
C GLN A 99 7.51 8.51 24.80
N TYR A 100 8.03 9.70 24.49
CA TYR A 100 8.48 10.06 23.16
C TYR A 100 9.48 9.04 22.59
N SER A 101 9.38 8.77 21.29
CA SER A 101 10.30 7.91 20.54
C SER A 101 10.78 8.56 19.25
N ALA A 102 11.64 7.85 18.50
CA ALA A 102 12.17 8.36 17.24
C ALA A 102 11.08 8.46 16.16
N SER A 103 11.13 9.52 15.35
CA SER A 103 10.11 9.82 14.35
C SER A 103 9.92 8.75 13.28
N ALA A 104 11.01 8.07 12.91
CA ALA A 104 10.97 6.98 11.94
C ALA A 104 10.38 5.67 12.52
N GLY A 105 10.29 5.55 13.85
CA GLY A 105 9.85 4.36 14.55
C GLY A 105 10.87 3.82 15.57
N ILE A 106 10.44 2.88 16.41
CA ILE A 106 11.33 2.25 17.40
C ILE A 106 12.34 1.31 16.72
N PRO A 107 13.60 1.23 17.19
CA PRO A 107 14.66 0.49 16.50
C PRO A 107 14.35 -0.98 16.23
N GLU A 108 13.75 -1.67 17.20
CA GLU A 108 13.45 -3.09 17.10
C GLU A 108 12.34 -3.41 16.08
N LEU A 109 11.37 -2.52 15.91
CA LEU A 109 10.34 -2.65 14.89
C LEU A 109 10.91 -2.33 13.51
N LEU A 110 11.73 -1.28 13.40
CA LEU A 110 12.40 -0.92 12.16
C LEU A 110 13.33 -2.03 11.67
N SER A 111 14.09 -2.67 12.56
CA SER A 111 14.94 -3.80 12.21
C SER A 111 14.12 -4.96 11.66
N TRP A 112 13.08 -5.37 12.38
CA TRP A 112 12.21 -6.46 11.96
C TRP A 112 11.57 -6.17 10.60
N LEU A 113 11.03 -4.96 10.39
CA LEU A 113 10.44 -4.55 9.12
C LEU A 113 11.45 -4.55 7.98
N LYS A 114 12.66 -4.02 8.19
CA LYS A 114 13.72 -4.02 7.16
C LYS A 114 14.12 -5.44 6.75
N ASP A 115 14.30 -6.33 7.71
CA ASP A 115 14.65 -7.71 7.43
C ASP A 115 13.50 -8.43 6.72
N PHE A 116 12.26 -8.19 7.15
CA PHE A 116 11.07 -8.71 6.48
C PHE A 116 10.95 -8.22 5.02
N GLN A 117 11.14 -6.92 4.76
CA GLN A 117 11.12 -6.38 3.39
C GLN A 117 12.24 -6.98 2.52
N ARG A 118 13.44 -7.22 3.09
CA ARG A 118 14.54 -7.89 2.39
C ARG A 118 14.21 -9.34 2.05
N ASN A 119 13.65 -10.09 3.00
CA ASN A 119 13.32 -11.50 2.81
C ASN A 119 12.17 -11.67 1.81
N LEU A 120 11.15 -10.81 1.90
CA LEU A 120 9.94 -10.90 1.08
C LEU A 120 10.12 -10.35 -0.33
N HIS A 121 10.80 -9.21 -0.48
CA HIS A 121 10.89 -8.48 -1.76
C HIS A 121 12.28 -8.50 -2.38
N ASN A 122 13.33 -8.78 -1.60
CA ASN A 122 14.73 -8.74 -2.04
C ASN A 122 15.07 -7.50 -2.92
N PRO A 123 14.81 -6.28 -2.43
CA PRO A 123 14.93 -5.08 -3.25
C PRO A 123 16.39 -4.85 -3.67
N PRO A 124 16.66 -4.55 -4.96
CA PRO A 124 18.02 -4.28 -5.45
C PRO A 124 18.74 -3.16 -4.69
N THR A 125 17.98 -2.21 -4.14
CA THR A 125 18.44 -1.02 -3.41
C THR A 125 18.87 -1.29 -1.97
N ALA A 126 18.71 -2.51 -1.44
CA ALA A 126 19.03 -2.84 -0.04
C ALA A 126 20.47 -2.51 0.36
N ASN A 127 21.41 -2.62 -0.58
CA ASN A 127 22.85 -2.43 -0.37
C ASN A 127 23.42 -1.19 -1.10
N TYR A 128 22.57 -0.30 -1.61
CA TYR A 128 23.04 0.93 -2.25
C TYR A 128 23.58 1.91 -1.22
N SER A 129 24.33 2.92 -1.67
CA SER A 129 24.67 4.06 -0.83
C SER A 129 23.42 4.92 -0.56
N PRO A 130 23.36 5.64 0.58
CA PRO A 130 22.26 6.56 0.88
C PRO A 130 21.89 7.50 -0.27
N GLU A 131 22.89 8.10 -0.91
CA GLU A 131 22.72 9.09 -1.98
C GLU A 131 22.16 8.46 -3.26
N GLN A 132 22.44 7.18 -3.50
CA GLN A 132 21.93 6.41 -4.64
C GLN A 132 20.58 5.75 -4.37
N GLY A 133 19.92 6.06 -3.25
CA GLY A 133 18.59 5.52 -2.94
C GLY A 133 18.60 4.20 -2.21
N GLN A 134 19.52 4.01 -1.25
CA GLN A 134 19.46 2.89 -0.32
C GLN A 134 18.04 2.70 0.23
N MET A 135 17.58 1.45 0.28
CA MET A 135 16.29 1.12 0.87
C MET A 135 16.23 1.58 2.34
N GLU A 136 15.24 2.40 2.65
CA GLU A 136 14.94 2.87 4.00
C GLU A 136 13.48 2.58 4.34
N VAL A 137 13.21 2.41 5.64
CA VAL A 137 11.86 2.15 6.17
C VAL A 137 11.49 3.22 7.20
N CYS A 138 10.26 3.73 7.12
CA CYS A 138 9.70 4.67 8.10
C CYS A 138 8.33 4.19 8.56
N VAL A 139 8.15 3.97 9.86
CA VAL A 139 6.84 3.71 10.46
C VAL A 139 5.98 4.98 10.35
N THR A 140 4.69 4.78 10.05
CA THR A 140 3.70 5.85 9.85
C THR A 140 2.45 5.56 10.66
N THR A 141 1.65 6.61 10.90
CA THR A 141 0.39 6.49 11.67
C THR A 141 -0.74 5.94 10.79
N GLY A 142 -0.49 4.72 10.26
CA GLY A 142 -1.19 4.10 9.16
C GLY A 142 -0.66 4.57 7.79
N SER A 143 -0.78 3.70 6.78
CA SER A 143 -0.27 3.97 5.42
C SER A 143 -0.77 5.28 4.80
N GLN A 144 -2.03 5.65 5.06
CA GLN A 144 -2.61 6.91 4.56
C GLN A 144 -1.83 8.16 5.00
N GLU A 145 -1.30 8.19 6.23
CA GLU A 145 -0.50 9.33 6.70
C GLU A 145 0.83 9.41 5.97
N GLY A 146 1.49 8.26 5.75
CA GLY A 146 2.66 8.17 4.89
C GLY A 146 2.39 8.64 3.47
N LEU A 147 1.29 8.17 2.87
CA LEU A 147 0.89 8.53 1.52
C LEU A 147 0.61 10.04 1.36
N CYS A 148 -0.12 10.66 2.29
CA CYS A 148 -0.34 12.10 2.30
C CYS A 148 0.99 12.88 2.33
N LYS A 149 1.93 12.48 3.20
CA LYS A 149 3.24 13.14 3.31
C LYS A 149 4.10 12.97 2.06
N VAL A 150 3.99 11.83 1.39
CA VAL A 150 4.63 11.60 0.10
C VAL A 150 4.03 12.54 -0.96
N PHE A 151 2.71 12.70 -1.02
CA PHE A 151 2.08 13.65 -1.95
C PHE A 151 2.51 15.10 -1.70
N GLU A 152 2.48 15.56 -0.44
CA GLU A 152 2.92 16.91 -0.06
C GLU A 152 4.42 17.15 -0.30
N MET A 153 5.23 16.09 -0.23
CA MET A 153 6.65 16.13 -0.58
C MET A 153 6.86 16.33 -2.09
N LEU A 154 5.97 15.79 -2.92
CA LEU A 154 6.19 15.61 -4.36
C LEU A 154 5.46 16.63 -5.25
N ILE A 155 4.34 17.17 -4.79
CA ILE A 155 3.42 17.94 -5.63
C ILE A 155 3.51 19.44 -5.35
N ASN A 156 3.75 20.21 -6.40
CA ASN A 156 3.37 21.62 -6.48
C ASN A 156 2.06 21.76 -7.26
N PRO A 157 1.27 22.83 -7.04
CA PRO A 157 0.13 23.14 -7.89
C PRO A 157 0.52 23.20 -9.37
N GLY A 158 -0.27 22.54 -10.23
CA GLY A 158 -0.02 22.41 -11.66
C GLY A 158 0.88 21.24 -12.08
N ASP A 159 1.52 20.52 -11.13
CA ASP A 159 2.29 19.32 -11.46
C ASP A 159 1.37 18.22 -12.02
N ASN A 160 1.85 17.49 -13.03
CA ASN A 160 1.15 16.34 -13.60
C ASN A 160 1.43 15.07 -12.78
N ILE A 161 0.40 14.27 -12.52
CA ILE A 161 0.52 12.94 -11.88
C ILE A 161 -0.32 11.92 -12.64
N LEU A 162 0.07 10.65 -12.57
CA LEU A 162 -0.62 9.53 -13.23
C LEU A 162 -1.28 8.64 -12.17
N LEU A 163 -2.48 8.14 -12.46
CA LEU A 163 -3.13 7.07 -11.71
C LEU A 163 -4.14 6.32 -12.60
N ASP A 164 -4.52 5.10 -12.23
CA ASP A 164 -5.68 4.43 -12.81
C ASP A 164 -6.95 4.70 -12.02
N ALA A 165 -8.01 5.16 -12.70
CA ALA A 165 -9.36 5.32 -12.14
C ALA A 165 -10.32 4.26 -12.73
N PRO A 166 -11.29 3.76 -11.95
CA PRO A 166 -11.63 4.15 -10.58
C PRO A 166 -10.57 3.75 -9.55
N THR A 167 -10.41 4.55 -8.49
CA THR A 167 -9.37 4.35 -7.46
C THR A 167 -9.86 4.68 -6.06
N TYR A 168 -9.01 4.53 -5.06
CA TYR A 168 -9.38 4.81 -3.67
C TYR A 168 -9.77 6.29 -3.49
N SER A 169 -11.02 6.51 -3.07
CA SER A 169 -11.57 7.86 -2.86
C SER A 169 -10.78 8.70 -1.85
N GLY A 170 -10.13 8.07 -0.86
CA GLY A 170 -9.25 8.77 0.08
C GLY A 170 -7.99 9.34 -0.60
N THR A 171 -7.46 8.66 -1.61
CA THR A 171 -6.34 9.19 -2.41
C THR A 171 -6.78 10.38 -3.24
N LEU A 172 -7.94 10.31 -3.90
CA LEU A 172 -8.49 11.44 -4.66
C LEU A 172 -8.75 12.65 -3.75
N ALA A 173 -9.32 12.42 -2.57
CA ALA A 173 -9.55 13.47 -1.58
C ALA A 173 -8.25 14.11 -1.08
N ALA A 174 -7.16 13.34 -0.98
CA ALA A 174 -5.84 13.86 -0.60
C ALA A 174 -5.15 14.64 -1.74
N LEU A 175 -5.33 14.23 -2.99
CA LEU A 175 -4.68 14.84 -4.15
C LEU A 175 -5.35 16.15 -4.61
N ARG A 176 -6.69 16.19 -4.64
CA ARG A 176 -7.47 17.37 -5.09
C ARG A 176 -7.01 18.72 -4.49
N PRO A 177 -6.83 18.87 -3.15
CA PRO A 177 -6.43 20.15 -2.58
C PRO A 177 -4.97 20.55 -2.88
N LEU A 178 -4.14 19.62 -3.39
CA LEU A 178 -2.76 19.92 -3.78
C LEU A 178 -2.67 20.59 -5.17
N GLY A 179 -3.78 20.64 -5.92
CA GLY A 179 -3.86 21.34 -7.19
C GLY A 179 -3.05 20.70 -8.33
N CYS A 180 -2.78 19.39 -8.26
CA CYS A 180 -2.15 18.66 -9.36
C CYS A 180 -3.13 18.33 -10.48
N ASN A 181 -2.61 18.11 -11.68
CA ASN A 181 -3.37 17.58 -12.80
C ASN A 181 -3.34 16.05 -12.75
N ILE A 182 -4.49 15.45 -12.43
CA ILE A 182 -4.65 13.99 -12.37
C ILE A 182 -4.89 13.46 -13.78
N ILE A 183 -3.91 12.76 -14.35
CA ILE A 183 -4.00 12.13 -15.66
C ILE A 183 -4.40 10.67 -15.48
N ASN A 184 -5.61 10.33 -15.91
CA ASN A 184 -6.10 8.95 -15.84
C ASN A 184 -5.35 8.04 -16.82
N VAL A 185 -4.92 6.89 -16.33
CA VAL A 185 -4.33 5.81 -17.12
C VAL A 185 -5.34 4.67 -17.22
N PRO A 186 -5.80 4.30 -18.44
CA PRO A 186 -6.76 3.21 -18.60
C PRO A 186 -6.32 1.90 -17.95
N SER A 187 -7.25 1.22 -17.30
CA SER A 187 -7.07 -0.08 -16.66
C SER A 187 -8.15 -1.08 -17.08
N ASP A 188 -7.86 -2.37 -16.92
CA ASP A 188 -8.78 -3.49 -17.14
C ASP A 188 -8.71 -4.49 -15.96
N GLN A 189 -9.21 -5.73 -16.14
CA GLN A 189 -9.18 -6.77 -15.10
C GLN A 189 -7.77 -7.15 -14.61
N HIS A 190 -6.73 -6.71 -15.31
CA HIS A 190 -5.32 -6.91 -14.99
C HIS A 190 -4.62 -5.61 -14.58
N GLY A 191 -5.37 -4.59 -14.14
CA GLY A 191 -4.85 -3.28 -13.72
C GLY A 191 -4.52 -2.35 -14.88
N ILE A 192 -3.60 -1.40 -14.67
CA ILE A 192 -3.12 -0.45 -15.70
C ILE A 192 -2.75 -1.17 -17.00
N ILE A 193 -3.13 -0.62 -18.15
CA ILE A 193 -2.77 -1.08 -19.48
C ILE A 193 -1.47 -0.38 -19.91
N PRO A 194 -0.31 -1.07 -19.98
CA PRO A 194 0.98 -0.41 -20.25
C PRO A 194 1.04 0.27 -21.62
N LYS A 195 0.32 -0.26 -22.61
CA LYS A 195 0.20 0.36 -23.94
C LYS A 195 -0.45 1.74 -23.86
N ALA A 196 -1.54 1.89 -23.11
CA ALA A 196 -2.21 3.17 -22.91
C ALA A 196 -1.34 4.14 -22.12
N LEU A 197 -0.64 3.66 -21.08
CA LEU A 197 0.35 4.46 -20.36
C LEU A 197 1.44 4.98 -21.31
N LYS A 198 1.97 4.13 -22.19
CA LYS A 198 2.97 4.51 -23.21
C LYS A 198 2.44 5.55 -24.19
N GLU A 199 1.19 5.43 -24.63
CA GLU A 199 0.53 6.39 -25.51
C GLU A 199 0.39 7.76 -24.84
N ILE A 200 -0.07 7.80 -23.58
CA ILE A 200 -0.13 9.04 -22.78
C ILE A 200 1.26 9.66 -22.66
N LEU A 201 2.26 8.86 -22.27
CA LEU A 201 3.65 9.31 -22.10
C LEU A 201 4.30 9.79 -23.40
N SER A 202 3.81 9.34 -24.57
CA SER A 202 4.35 9.75 -25.87
C SER A 202 4.07 11.21 -26.23
N THR A 203 3.20 11.88 -25.46
CA THR A 203 2.92 13.32 -25.62
C THR A 203 4.07 14.21 -25.17
N TRP A 204 5.01 13.70 -24.37
CA TRP A 204 6.25 14.40 -24.00
C TRP A 204 7.39 13.99 -24.93
N SER A 205 8.13 14.99 -25.40
CA SER A 205 9.27 14.79 -26.31
C SER A 205 10.47 14.18 -25.57
N SER A 206 11.42 13.62 -26.33
CA SER A 206 12.68 13.16 -25.73
C SER A 206 13.49 14.30 -25.12
N GLU A 207 13.27 15.54 -25.58
CA GLU A 207 13.91 16.74 -25.04
C GLU A 207 13.31 17.14 -23.69
N ASP A 208 11.98 17.03 -23.54
CA ASP A 208 11.30 17.24 -22.25
C ASP A 208 11.86 16.31 -21.17
N VAL A 209 12.02 15.02 -21.52
CA VAL A 209 12.60 14.00 -20.64
C VAL A 209 14.03 14.34 -20.26
N LYS A 210 14.88 14.68 -21.23
CA LYS A 210 16.29 15.04 -20.98
C LYS A 210 16.43 16.29 -20.12
N ASN A 211 15.62 17.32 -20.36
CA ASN A 211 15.64 18.58 -19.64
C ASN A 211 14.82 18.58 -18.36
N HIS A 212 14.20 17.44 -18.04
CA HIS A 212 13.41 17.26 -16.82
C HIS A 212 12.29 18.31 -16.70
N SER A 213 11.62 18.60 -17.82
CA SER A 213 10.56 19.61 -17.92
C SER A 213 9.57 19.50 -16.75
N HIS A 214 9.19 20.66 -16.20
CA HIS A 214 8.25 20.74 -15.08
C HIS A 214 6.89 20.11 -15.39
N HIS A 215 6.55 19.93 -16.67
CA HIS A 215 5.30 19.30 -17.11
C HIS A 215 5.37 17.77 -17.20
N LEU A 216 6.53 17.14 -16.99
CA LEU A 216 6.58 15.67 -16.93
C LEU A 216 5.82 15.17 -15.71
N PRO A 217 5.15 14.02 -15.79
CA PRO A 217 4.53 13.42 -14.62
C PRO A 217 5.54 13.20 -13.50
N LYS A 218 5.20 13.60 -12.27
CA LYS A 218 6.06 13.39 -11.09
C LYS A 218 6.10 11.92 -10.69
N PHE A 219 4.95 11.27 -10.70
CA PHE A 219 4.81 9.88 -10.31
C PHE A 219 3.57 9.21 -10.93
N LEU A 220 3.58 7.88 -10.88
CA LEU A 220 2.42 7.02 -11.02
C LEU A 220 2.00 6.49 -9.65
N TYR A 221 0.75 6.74 -9.25
CA TYR A 221 0.12 6.10 -8.10
C TYR A 221 -0.70 4.90 -8.57
N THR A 222 -0.57 3.75 -7.90
CA THR A 222 -1.42 2.59 -8.19
C THR A 222 -1.57 1.70 -6.96
N ILE A 223 -2.70 0.99 -6.89
CA ILE A 223 -2.96 -0.07 -5.92
C ILE A 223 -2.80 -1.41 -6.66
N PRO A 224 -1.61 -2.03 -6.63
CA PRO A 224 -1.26 -3.09 -7.57
C PRO A 224 -1.95 -4.43 -7.28
N ASN A 225 -2.45 -4.65 -6.07
CA ASN A 225 -3.13 -5.88 -5.67
C ASN A 225 -4.50 -5.55 -5.07
N GLY A 226 -5.55 -6.21 -5.55
CA GLY A 226 -6.90 -6.07 -4.98
C GLY A 226 -7.37 -4.62 -4.95
N CYS A 227 -7.17 -3.91 -6.08
CA CYS A 227 -7.40 -2.47 -6.19
C CYS A 227 -8.77 -2.07 -5.64
N ASN A 228 -8.81 -0.97 -4.88
CA ASN A 228 -10.06 -0.42 -4.39
C ASN A 228 -10.54 0.65 -5.40
N PRO A 229 -11.66 0.44 -6.12
CA PRO A 229 -12.74 -0.50 -5.80
C PRO A 229 -12.78 -1.81 -6.60
N THR A 230 -11.95 -1.96 -7.63
CA THR A 230 -12.15 -2.94 -8.71
C THR A 230 -11.92 -4.41 -8.31
N GLY A 231 -11.11 -4.67 -7.29
CA GLY A 231 -10.62 -6.00 -6.93
C GLY A 231 -9.54 -6.54 -7.88
N ASN A 232 -9.13 -5.76 -8.88
CA ASN A 232 -8.17 -6.16 -9.90
C ASN A 232 -6.73 -6.11 -9.36
N SER A 233 -5.85 -6.92 -9.96
CA SER A 233 -4.42 -6.95 -9.63
C SER A 233 -3.58 -6.85 -10.89
N LEU A 234 -2.48 -6.10 -10.82
CA LEU A 234 -1.47 -6.01 -11.88
C LEU A 234 -0.72 -7.33 -12.02
N THR A 235 -0.55 -7.79 -13.26
CA THR A 235 0.33 -8.94 -13.55
C THR A 235 1.80 -8.55 -13.45
N THR A 236 2.65 -9.56 -13.28
CA THR A 236 4.12 -9.40 -13.26
C THR A 236 4.64 -8.74 -14.53
N GLU A 237 4.10 -9.13 -15.69
CA GLU A 237 4.49 -8.63 -17.01
C GLU A 237 4.17 -7.15 -17.13
N ARG A 238 2.96 -6.74 -16.71
CA ARG A 238 2.56 -5.33 -16.71
C ARG A 238 3.40 -4.49 -15.76
N LYS A 239 3.71 -4.99 -14.56
CA LYS A 239 4.63 -4.31 -13.62
C LYS A 239 6.00 -4.06 -14.27
N LYS A 240 6.56 -5.05 -14.96
CA LYS A 240 7.83 -4.89 -15.69
C LYS A 240 7.74 -3.81 -16.77
N GLU A 241 6.70 -3.82 -17.59
CA GLU A 241 6.52 -2.81 -18.66
C GLU A 241 6.32 -1.40 -18.09
N ILE A 242 5.48 -1.25 -17.07
CA ILE A 242 5.25 0.02 -16.36
C ILE A 242 6.55 0.52 -15.75
N TYR A 243 7.33 -0.36 -15.10
CA TYR A 243 8.62 0.01 -14.55
C TYR A 243 9.57 0.51 -15.64
N GLN A 244 9.68 -0.16 -16.80
CA GLN A 244 10.50 0.34 -17.91
C GLN A 244 10.04 1.71 -18.43
N LEU A 245 8.74 1.97 -18.47
CA LEU A 245 8.20 3.30 -18.81
C LEU A 245 8.57 4.35 -17.76
N ALA A 246 8.51 4.00 -16.47
CA ALA A 246 8.97 4.86 -15.37
C ALA A 246 10.44 5.24 -15.51
N ARG A 247 11.31 4.27 -15.90
CA ARG A 247 12.72 4.56 -16.20
C ARG A 247 12.88 5.47 -17.41
N LYS A 248 12.13 5.18 -18.48
CA LYS A 248 12.26 5.90 -19.75
C LYS A 248 11.83 7.36 -19.65
N TYR A 249 10.76 7.65 -18.93
CA TYR A 249 10.18 9.00 -18.81
C TYR A 249 10.51 9.69 -17.50
N ASP A 250 11.36 9.05 -16.69
CA ASP A 250 11.78 9.46 -15.36
C ASP A 250 10.62 9.91 -14.45
N PHE A 251 9.80 8.98 -14.00
CA PHE A 251 8.82 9.24 -12.93
C PHE A 251 8.97 8.23 -11.80
N LEU A 252 8.51 8.60 -10.60
CA LEU A 252 8.46 7.70 -9.44
C LEU A 252 7.23 6.78 -9.53
N ILE A 253 7.28 5.64 -8.86
CA ILE A 253 6.10 4.79 -8.66
C ILE A 253 5.74 4.80 -7.18
N ILE A 254 4.53 5.22 -6.86
CA ILE A 254 3.94 5.08 -5.53
C ILE A 254 3.11 3.80 -5.54
N GLU A 255 3.67 2.77 -4.93
CA GLU A 255 3.04 1.45 -4.78
C GLU A 255 2.24 1.41 -3.46
N ASP A 256 0.96 1.73 -3.51
CA ASP A 256 0.08 1.70 -2.33
C ASP A 256 -0.55 0.31 -2.20
N ASP A 257 -0.03 -0.52 -1.30
CA ASP A 257 -0.33 -1.96 -1.33
C ASP A 257 -0.87 -2.51 0.01
N PRO A 258 -1.95 -1.91 0.57
CA PRO A 258 -2.54 -2.35 1.84
C PRO A 258 -3.19 -3.74 1.76
N TYR A 259 -3.33 -4.30 0.55
CA TYR A 259 -3.94 -5.60 0.26
C TYR A 259 -2.93 -6.65 -0.23
N TYR A 260 -1.61 -6.37 -0.18
CA TYR A 260 -0.59 -7.32 -0.63
C TYR A 260 -0.75 -8.72 -0.02
N PHE A 261 -0.97 -8.75 1.30
CA PHE A 261 -1.17 -9.98 2.07
C PHE A 261 -2.58 -10.57 1.97
N LEU A 262 -3.45 -10.01 1.13
CA LEU A 262 -4.79 -10.52 0.82
C LEU A 262 -4.87 -11.06 -0.61
N GLN A 263 -3.75 -11.50 -1.18
CA GLN A 263 -3.72 -12.28 -2.42
C GLN A 263 -4.16 -13.71 -2.16
N PHE A 264 -5.12 -14.19 -2.96
CA PHE A 264 -5.72 -15.51 -2.74
C PHE A 264 -4.89 -16.68 -3.26
N GLU A 265 -3.93 -16.42 -4.16
CA GLU A 265 -3.08 -17.47 -4.73
C GLU A 265 -1.62 -17.23 -4.38
N LYS A 266 -0.88 -18.33 -4.18
CA LYS A 266 0.59 -18.34 -4.03
C LYS A 266 1.25 -18.95 -5.28
N PRO A 267 2.50 -18.56 -5.62
CA PRO A 267 3.29 -17.51 -4.98
C PRO A 267 2.69 -16.12 -5.22
N TRP A 268 2.88 -15.21 -4.26
CA TRP A 268 2.43 -13.82 -4.40
C TRP A 268 3.15 -13.12 -5.55
N ALA A 269 2.47 -12.18 -6.19
CA ALA A 269 3.02 -11.44 -7.31
C ALA A 269 4.23 -10.57 -6.88
N PRO A 270 5.32 -10.55 -7.66
CA PRO A 270 6.43 -9.61 -7.43
C PRO A 270 5.95 -8.16 -7.33
N THR A 271 6.58 -7.38 -6.46
CA THR A 271 6.26 -5.97 -6.24
C THR A 271 7.10 -5.07 -7.15
N PHE A 272 6.67 -3.81 -7.33
CA PHE A 272 7.54 -2.81 -7.97
C PHE A 272 8.84 -2.64 -7.17
N LEU A 273 8.77 -2.68 -5.84
CA LEU A 273 9.94 -2.64 -4.96
C LEU A 273 10.96 -3.76 -5.27
N SER A 274 10.50 -4.98 -5.57
CA SER A 274 11.39 -6.12 -5.89
C SER A 274 12.17 -5.97 -7.21
N MET A 275 11.71 -5.08 -8.10
CA MET A 275 12.36 -4.80 -9.38
C MET A 275 12.96 -3.39 -9.46
N ASP A 276 12.99 -2.66 -8.35
CA ASP A 276 13.44 -1.27 -8.28
C ASP A 276 14.97 -1.14 -8.29
N VAL A 277 15.56 -1.33 -9.47
CA VAL A 277 17.01 -1.16 -9.70
C VAL A 277 17.48 0.30 -9.73
N ASP A 278 16.55 1.27 -9.80
CA ASP A 278 16.89 2.70 -9.85
C ASP A 278 16.71 3.39 -8.49
N GLY A 279 15.89 2.85 -7.59
CA GLY A 279 15.46 3.54 -6.38
C GLY A 279 14.31 4.53 -6.63
N ARG A 280 13.41 4.23 -7.56
CA ARG A 280 12.29 5.10 -7.95
C ARG A 280 10.93 4.70 -7.36
N VAL A 281 10.88 3.66 -6.52
CA VAL A 281 9.64 3.14 -5.93
C VAL A 281 9.52 3.60 -4.47
N ILE A 282 8.38 4.19 -4.14
CA ILE A 282 7.94 4.39 -2.76
C ILE A 282 6.76 3.46 -2.53
N ARG A 283 6.99 2.42 -1.72
CA ARG A 283 5.96 1.47 -1.32
C ARG A 283 5.32 1.90 0.00
N THR A 284 4.00 1.74 0.10
CA THR A 284 3.26 1.87 1.35
C THR A 284 2.66 0.53 1.76
N ASP A 285 2.92 0.14 3.00
CA ASP A 285 2.43 -1.09 3.62
C ASP A 285 1.60 -0.76 4.87
N SER A 286 0.68 -1.65 5.22
CA SER A 286 -0.28 -1.41 6.29
C SER A 286 -0.63 -2.68 7.04
N PHE A 287 -0.59 -2.62 8.38
CA PHE A 287 -1.13 -3.68 9.23
C PHE A 287 -2.66 -3.61 9.37
N SER A 288 -3.31 -2.61 8.73
CA SER A 288 -4.71 -2.29 8.94
C SER A 288 -5.70 -3.38 8.49
N LYS A 289 -5.28 -4.24 7.55
CA LYS A 289 -6.14 -5.27 6.94
C LYS A 289 -5.83 -6.69 7.42
N ILE A 290 -4.72 -6.85 8.13
CA ILE A 290 -4.19 -8.14 8.57
C ILE A 290 -4.02 -8.25 10.08
N LEU A 291 -3.86 -7.14 10.81
CA LEU A 291 -3.79 -7.12 12.27
C LEU A 291 -4.89 -6.24 12.86
N SER A 292 -4.82 -4.93 12.67
CA SER A 292 -5.83 -4.00 13.17
C SER A 292 -5.72 -2.62 12.52
N SER A 293 -6.84 -2.12 12.00
CA SER A 293 -6.96 -0.77 11.46
C SER A 293 -6.93 0.30 12.54
N GLY A 294 -7.44 0.00 13.75
CA GLY A 294 -7.55 0.93 14.88
C GLY A 294 -6.22 1.25 15.55
N LEU A 295 -5.21 0.40 15.38
CA LEU A 295 -3.86 0.64 15.91
C LEU A 295 -3.11 1.76 15.18
N ARG A 296 -3.57 2.15 13.98
CA ARG A 296 -2.97 3.22 13.18
C ARG A 296 -1.47 3.01 12.96
N ILE A 297 -1.08 1.83 12.45
CA ILE A 297 0.32 1.51 12.16
C ILE A 297 0.47 0.97 10.74
N GLY A 298 1.35 1.63 9.99
CA GLY A 298 1.80 1.25 8.66
C GLY A 298 3.26 1.65 8.50
N PHE A 299 3.82 1.49 7.31
CA PHE A 299 5.20 1.90 7.05
C PHE A 299 5.41 2.19 5.55
N LEU A 300 6.37 3.07 5.28
CA LEU A 300 6.89 3.33 3.95
C LEU A 300 8.18 2.55 3.76
N THR A 301 8.40 2.04 2.54
CA THR A 301 9.69 1.51 2.09
C THR A 301 10.08 2.23 0.80
N GLY A 302 11.28 2.79 0.72
CA GLY A 302 11.70 3.51 -0.48
C GLY A 302 13.12 4.07 -0.39
N PRO A 303 13.53 4.90 -1.36
CA PRO A 303 14.88 5.47 -1.41
C PRO A 303 15.08 6.45 -0.25
N LYS A 304 16.18 6.28 0.47
CA LYS A 304 16.54 7.09 1.65
C LYS A 304 16.37 8.61 1.47
N PRO A 305 16.80 9.25 0.36
CA PRO A 305 16.65 10.69 0.18
C PRO A 305 15.20 11.18 0.23
N LEU A 306 14.24 10.34 -0.21
CA LEU A 306 12.82 10.66 -0.15
C LEU A 306 12.21 10.31 1.21
N ILE A 307 12.56 9.15 1.79
CA ILE A 307 12.07 8.75 3.11
C ILE A 307 12.52 9.74 4.21
N ASP A 308 13.74 10.26 4.12
CA ASP A 308 14.24 11.27 5.07
C ASP A 308 13.42 12.57 5.02
N ARG A 309 12.88 12.97 3.86
CA ARG A 309 11.96 14.13 3.75
C ARG A 309 10.65 13.88 4.49
N VAL A 310 10.10 12.68 4.37
CA VAL A 310 8.87 12.28 5.08
C VAL A 310 9.11 12.29 6.59
N ILE A 311 10.24 11.75 7.06
CA ILE A 311 10.62 11.76 8.48
C ILE A 311 10.69 13.20 9.03
N LEU A 312 11.30 14.13 8.28
CA LEU A 312 11.34 15.54 8.69
C LEU A 312 9.96 16.18 8.75
N HIS A 313 9.02 15.76 7.90
CA HIS A 313 7.64 16.20 8.03
C HIS A 313 6.97 15.61 9.29
N ILE A 314 7.16 14.32 9.57
CA ILE A 314 6.64 13.67 10.78
C ILE A 314 7.12 14.38 12.05
N GLN A 315 8.39 14.78 12.11
CA GLN A 315 9.00 15.45 13.26
C GLN A 315 8.26 16.70 13.74
N VAL A 316 7.54 17.38 12.85
CA VAL A 316 6.81 18.63 13.14
C VAL A 316 5.28 18.48 13.06
N SER A 317 4.76 17.28 12.75
CA SER A 317 3.32 17.00 12.77
C SER A 317 2.95 16.03 13.88
N THR A 318 3.14 14.74 13.67
CA THR A 318 2.72 13.64 14.54
C THR A 318 3.81 13.27 15.53
N MET A 319 5.02 13.79 15.33
CA MET A 319 6.28 13.48 16.02
C MET A 319 6.74 12.03 15.80
N HIS A 320 5.89 11.05 16.10
CA HIS A 320 6.09 9.63 15.83
C HIS A 320 4.74 8.90 16.00
N THR A 321 4.60 7.72 15.40
CA THR A 321 3.49 6.82 15.72
C THR A 321 3.52 6.42 17.21
N SER A 322 2.36 6.17 17.83
CA SER A 322 2.26 5.77 19.25
C SER A 322 3.31 4.73 19.63
N THR A 323 4.21 5.07 20.57
CA THR A 323 5.27 4.16 21.02
C THR A 323 4.68 2.90 21.64
N PHE A 324 3.55 3.03 22.35
CA PHE A 324 2.80 1.91 22.91
C PHE A 324 2.33 0.93 21.83
N THR A 325 1.71 1.44 20.76
CA THR A 325 1.28 0.58 19.64
C THR A 325 2.46 -0.09 18.97
N GLN A 326 3.54 0.65 18.73
CA GLN A 326 4.74 0.10 18.10
C GLN A 326 5.35 -1.02 18.95
N ILE A 327 5.43 -0.85 20.27
CA ILE A 327 5.91 -1.90 21.19
C ILE A 327 5.00 -3.12 21.14
N MET A 328 3.68 -2.94 21.18
CA MET A 328 2.74 -4.05 21.13
C MET A 328 2.89 -4.88 19.84
N ILE A 329 2.99 -4.20 18.69
CA ILE A 329 3.23 -4.86 17.40
C ILE A 329 4.62 -5.48 17.35
N SER A 330 5.66 -4.80 17.83
CA SER A 330 7.01 -5.33 17.83
C SER A 330 7.14 -6.59 18.68
N GLN A 331 6.55 -6.61 19.88
CA GLN A 331 6.54 -7.79 20.75
C GLN A 331 5.81 -8.96 20.09
N LEU A 332 4.64 -8.70 19.47
CA LEU A 332 3.90 -9.71 18.72
C LEU A 332 4.72 -10.30 17.57
N LEU A 333 5.33 -9.44 16.74
CA LEU A 333 6.11 -9.86 15.57
C LEU A 333 7.40 -10.59 15.97
N GLN A 334 8.03 -10.22 17.08
CA GLN A 334 9.19 -10.93 17.61
C GLN A 334 8.79 -12.30 18.17
N GLN A 335 7.67 -12.38 18.90
CA GLN A 335 7.17 -13.63 19.45
C GLN A 335 6.77 -14.62 18.35
N TRP A 336 6.09 -14.15 17.30
CA TRP A 336 5.72 -14.98 16.15
C TRP A 336 6.92 -15.31 15.25
N GLY A 337 7.89 -14.41 15.17
CA GLY A 337 8.87 -14.42 14.09
C GLY A 337 8.22 -14.28 12.71
N GLU A 338 9.02 -14.32 11.65
CA GLU A 338 8.51 -14.25 10.29
C GLU A 338 7.57 -15.43 9.97
N LYS A 339 7.93 -16.65 10.42
CA LYS A 339 7.12 -17.85 10.21
C LYS A 339 5.71 -17.71 10.82
N GLY A 340 5.61 -17.35 12.11
CA GLY A 340 4.32 -17.21 12.77
C GLY A 340 3.48 -16.05 12.19
N PHE A 341 4.14 -14.98 11.74
CA PHE A 341 3.47 -13.89 11.02
C PHE A 341 2.87 -14.39 9.70
N LEU A 342 3.63 -15.14 8.89
CA LEU A 342 3.12 -15.70 7.63
C LEU A 342 2.01 -16.74 7.85
N GLU A 343 2.09 -17.55 8.91
CA GLU A 343 1.01 -18.45 9.31
C GLU A 343 -0.27 -17.69 9.71
N HIS A 344 -0.12 -16.54 10.36
CA HIS A 344 -1.25 -15.64 10.63
C HIS A 344 -1.85 -15.07 9.33
N ILE A 345 -1.00 -14.63 8.40
CA ILE A 345 -1.46 -14.18 7.08
C ILE A 345 -2.24 -15.29 6.36
N ASP A 346 -1.76 -16.53 6.39
CA ASP A 346 -2.45 -17.65 5.72
C ASP A 346 -3.86 -17.89 6.29
N ARG A 347 -4.04 -17.74 7.61
CA ARG A 347 -5.38 -17.82 8.23
C ARG A 347 -6.29 -16.66 7.79
N VAL A 348 -5.74 -15.45 7.71
CA VAL A 348 -6.50 -14.27 7.23
C VAL A 348 -6.89 -14.45 5.77
N VAL A 349 -5.97 -14.89 4.91
CA VAL A 349 -6.25 -15.15 3.49
C VAL A 349 -7.32 -16.23 3.32
N GLU A 350 -7.28 -17.30 4.11
CA GLU A 350 -8.30 -18.37 4.06
C GLU A 350 -9.69 -17.84 4.41
N PHE A 351 -9.80 -16.98 5.43
CA PHE A 351 -11.05 -16.31 5.75
C PHE A 351 -11.56 -15.48 4.56
N TYR A 352 -10.72 -14.61 4.00
CA TYR A 352 -11.14 -13.76 2.88
C TYR A 352 -11.41 -14.56 1.59
N ARG A 353 -10.72 -15.69 1.37
CA ARG A 353 -10.98 -16.63 0.27
C ARG A 353 -12.39 -17.20 0.38
N THR A 354 -12.73 -17.73 1.56
CA THR A 354 -14.08 -18.26 1.85
C THR A 354 -15.15 -17.19 1.65
N GLN A 355 -14.90 -15.96 2.12
CA GLN A 355 -15.84 -14.85 1.98
C GLN A 355 -16.01 -14.39 0.52
N ARG A 356 -14.92 -14.31 -0.24
CA ARG A 356 -14.96 -14.03 -1.69
C ARG A 356 -15.82 -15.08 -2.38
N ASP A 357 -15.58 -16.36 -2.11
CA ASP A 357 -16.27 -17.46 -2.78
C ASP A 357 -17.77 -17.42 -2.47
N ALA A 358 -18.15 -17.15 -1.22
CA ALA A 358 -19.54 -16.93 -0.84
C ALA A 358 -20.19 -15.76 -1.60
N MET A 359 -19.50 -14.62 -1.74
CA MET A 359 -19.99 -13.48 -2.50
C MET A 359 -20.15 -13.81 -3.99
N LEU A 360 -19.21 -14.55 -4.58
CA LEU A 360 -19.29 -14.95 -5.99
C LEU A 360 -20.43 -15.93 -6.25
N ILE A 361 -20.67 -16.88 -5.33
CA ILE A 361 -21.83 -17.79 -5.41
C ILE A 361 -23.14 -17.00 -5.35
N ALA A 362 -23.26 -16.04 -4.43
CA ALA A 362 -24.44 -15.19 -4.32
C ALA A 362 -24.65 -14.32 -5.59
N ALA A 363 -23.57 -13.72 -6.09
CA ALA A 363 -23.62 -12.92 -7.32
C ALA A 363 -24.00 -13.77 -8.53
N ASP A 364 -23.45 -14.97 -8.70
CA ASP A 364 -23.80 -15.87 -9.81
C ASP A 364 -25.26 -16.30 -9.76
N LYS A 365 -25.74 -16.68 -8.56
CA LYS A 365 -27.12 -17.10 -8.33
C LYS A 365 -28.14 -16.02 -8.69
N TRP A 366 -27.88 -14.77 -8.29
CA TRP A 366 -28.89 -13.70 -8.39
C TRP A 366 -28.61 -12.66 -9.47
N LEU A 367 -27.38 -12.42 -9.88
CA LEU A 367 -27.01 -11.23 -10.68
C LEU A 367 -26.46 -11.53 -12.07
N LYS A 368 -26.17 -12.79 -12.44
CA LYS A 368 -25.45 -13.14 -13.69
C LYS A 368 -26.10 -12.58 -14.97
N ASP A 369 -27.43 -12.50 -14.99
CA ASP A 369 -28.18 -11.99 -16.14
C ASP A 369 -28.33 -10.46 -16.11
N LEU A 370 -28.13 -9.83 -14.94
CA LEU A 370 -28.32 -8.39 -14.72
C LEU A 370 -27.02 -7.60 -14.63
N ALA A 371 -25.90 -8.26 -14.37
CA ALA A 371 -24.63 -7.60 -14.10
C ALA A 371 -23.43 -8.37 -14.66
N GLU A 372 -22.28 -7.73 -14.63
CA GLU A 372 -20.98 -8.28 -15.00
C GLU A 372 -19.97 -7.97 -13.90
N TRP A 373 -19.09 -8.91 -13.58
CA TRP A 373 -18.02 -8.71 -12.61
C TRP A 373 -16.84 -9.62 -12.96
N TYR A 374 -15.68 -9.29 -12.41
CA TYR A 374 -14.50 -10.15 -12.45
C TYR A 374 -14.25 -10.72 -11.06
N PRO A 375 -13.91 -12.02 -10.94
CA PRO A 375 -13.48 -12.59 -9.67
C PRO A 375 -12.22 -11.86 -9.16
N PRO A 376 -12.23 -11.29 -7.95
CA PRO A 376 -11.09 -10.56 -7.43
C PRO A 376 -9.96 -11.53 -7.09
N ALA A 377 -8.75 -11.20 -7.55
CA ALA A 377 -7.54 -11.98 -7.30
C ALA A 377 -6.94 -11.70 -5.91
N ALA A 378 -7.31 -10.56 -5.31
CA ALA A 378 -6.89 -10.16 -3.98
C ALA A 378 -7.87 -9.17 -3.35
N GLY A 379 -7.67 -8.87 -2.08
CA GLY A 379 -8.39 -7.81 -1.37
C GLY A 379 -9.73 -8.26 -0.80
N MET A 380 -10.70 -7.35 -0.79
CA MET A 380 -11.94 -7.52 -0.01
C MET A 380 -13.18 -6.92 -0.69
N PHE A 381 -13.11 -6.65 -1.99
CA PHE A 381 -14.17 -6.01 -2.76
C PHE A 381 -14.52 -6.77 -4.04
N LEU A 382 -15.81 -6.82 -4.34
CA LEU A 382 -16.34 -7.21 -5.64
C LEU A 382 -16.86 -5.96 -6.36
N TRP A 383 -16.45 -5.78 -7.61
CA TRP A 383 -16.82 -4.65 -8.44
C TRP A 383 -17.79 -5.10 -9.53
N ILE A 384 -19.01 -4.57 -9.48
CA ILE A 384 -20.15 -5.11 -10.22
C ILE A 384 -20.67 -4.03 -11.16
N LYS A 385 -20.66 -4.30 -12.47
CA LYS A 385 -21.27 -3.46 -13.50
C LYS A 385 -22.72 -3.87 -13.70
N ILE A 386 -23.66 -2.94 -13.52
CA ILE A 386 -25.09 -3.22 -13.71
C ILE A 386 -25.47 -2.96 -15.17
N LYS A 387 -26.00 -3.98 -15.86
CA LYS A 387 -26.41 -3.86 -17.25
C LYS A 387 -27.60 -2.91 -17.36
N GLY A 388 -27.60 -2.04 -18.37
CA GLY A 388 -28.70 -1.12 -18.68
C GLY A 388 -28.97 -0.03 -17.63
N VAL A 389 -28.06 0.18 -16.68
CA VAL A 389 -28.10 1.29 -15.72
C VAL A 389 -26.91 2.18 -16.01
N SER A 390 -27.15 3.44 -16.38
CA SER A 390 -26.08 4.41 -16.66
C SER A 390 -25.43 4.95 -15.39
N ASP A 391 -26.22 5.12 -14.33
CA ASP A 391 -25.78 5.62 -13.04
C ASP A 391 -26.44 4.87 -11.88
N THR A 392 -25.62 4.35 -10.98
CA THR A 392 -26.05 3.60 -9.79
C THR A 392 -26.34 4.48 -8.58
N GLN A 393 -26.01 5.78 -8.61
CA GLN A 393 -26.19 6.69 -7.47
C GLN A 393 -27.62 6.65 -6.92
N GLN A 394 -28.63 6.89 -7.76
CA GLN A 394 -30.03 6.89 -7.34
C GLN A 394 -30.51 5.49 -6.93
N LEU A 395 -30.12 4.46 -7.69
CA LEU A 395 -30.47 3.06 -7.40
C LEU A 395 -30.03 2.66 -5.99
N ILE A 396 -28.82 3.05 -5.58
CA ILE A 396 -28.30 2.71 -4.26
C ILE A 396 -28.87 3.62 -3.17
N MET A 397 -28.75 4.94 -3.35
CA MET A 397 -29.03 5.91 -2.29
C MET A 397 -30.52 6.05 -1.97
N GLU A 398 -31.40 5.67 -2.90
CA GLU A 398 -32.85 5.70 -2.69
C GLU A 398 -33.42 4.29 -2.59
N LYS A 399 -33.29 3.47 -3.64
CA LYS A 399 -34.03 2.20 -3.74
C LYS A 399 -33.42 1.11 -2.86
N ALA A 400 -32.11 0.88 -2.95
CA ALA A 400 -31.46 -0.15 -2.13
C ALA A 400 -31.52 0.21 -0.64
N LEU A 401 -31.35 1.49 -0.31
CA LEU A 401 -31.41 1.95 1.08
C LEU A 401 -32.80 1.79 1.71
N GLN A 402 -33.89 2.01 0.95
CA GLN A 402 -35.26 1.69 1.39
C GLN A 402 -35.48 0.20 1.69
N LYS A 403 -34.63 -0.67 1.14
CA LYS A 403 -34.61 -2.11 1.40
C LYS A 403 -33.52 -2.51 2.41
N GLU A 404 -32.97 -1.53 3.14
CA GLU A 404 -31.92 -1.73 4.15
C GLU A 404 -30.63 -2.34 3.59
N VAL A 405 -30.38 -2.15 2.29
CA VAL A 405 -29.16 -2.57 1.61
C VAL A 405 -28.31 -1.36 1.29
N LEU A 406 -27.04 -1.38 1.72
CA LEU A 406 -26.06 -0.35 1.40
C LEU A 406 -24.85 -0.94 0.67
N LEU A 407 -24.59 -0.40 -0.51
CA LEU A 407 -23.38 -0.62 -1.30
C LEU A 407 -22.77 0.76 -1.62
N VAL A 408 -21.62 0.81 -2.30
CA VAL A 408 -21.03 2.10 -2.70
C VAL A 408 -21.23 2.34 -4.20
N PRO A 409 -21.96 3.40 -4.60
CA PRO A 409 -22.07 3.80 -6.01
C PRO A 409 -20.72 4.05 -6.63
N GLY A 410 -20.55 3.66 -7.89
CA GLY A 410 -19.23 3.64 -8.49
C GLY A 410 -18.63 5.03 -8.75
N GLY A 411 -19.48 6.05 -8.92
CA GLY A 411 -19.06 7.44 -9.12
C GLY A 411 -18.17 7.95 -7.98
N ALA A 412 -18.32 7.43 -6.76
CA ALA A 412 -17.49 7.80 -5.60
C ALA A 412 -15.98 7.50 -5.79
N PHE A 413 -15.62 6.65 -6.75
CA PHE A 413 -14.24 6.25 -7.04
C PHE A 413 -13.68 6.88 -8.33
N ASN A 414 -14.50 7.66 -9.05
CA ASN A 414 -14.07 8.41 -10.23
C ASN A 414 -13.32 9.68 -9.81
N ILE A 415 -12.44 10.16 -10.70
CA ILE A 415 -11.72 11.43 -10.51
C ILE A 415 -12.73 12.58 -10.31
N ASP A 416 -13.72 12.67 -11.20
CA ASP A 416 -14.92 13.47 -11.03
C ASP A 416 -16.07 12.57 -10.55
N SER A 417 -16.50 12.76 -9.31
CA SER A 417 -17.55 11.95 -8.70
C SER A 417 -18.96 12.29 -9.18
N SER A 418 -19.11 13.33 -10.01
CA SER A 418 -20.38 13.66 -10.66
C SER A 418 -20.59 12.89 -11.97
N GLU A 419 -19.55 12.27 -12.52
CA GLU A 419 -19.68 11.46 -13.73
C GLU A 419 -20.52 10.19 -13.45
N PRO A 420 -21.50 9.87 -14.32
CA PRO A 420 -22.37 8.73 -14.13
C PRO A 420 -21.57 7.43 -14.16
N SER A 421 -21.91 6.48 -13.27
CA SER A 421 -21.26 5.19 -13.19
C SER A 421 -22.25 4.04 -13.05
N SER A 422 -22.19 3.11 -14.00
CA SER A 422 -22.94 1.86 -14.00
C SER A 422 -22.45 0.83 -12.97
N TYR A 423 -21.42 1.14 -12.20
CA TYR A 423 -20.77 0.21 -11.29
C TYR A 423 -21.16 0.42 -9.82
N VAL A 424 -21.07 -0.65 -9.03
CA VAL A 424 -21.22 -0.64 -7.57
C VAL A 424 -20.12 -1.48 -6.93
N ARG A 425 -19.61 -1.03 -5.77
CA ARG A 425 -18.66 -1.80 -4.95
C ARG A 425 -19.39 -2.51 -3.82
N ALA A 426 -19.26 -3.83 -3.77
CA ALA A 426 -19.66 -4.67 -2.64
C ALA A 426 -18.44 -5.12 -1.83
N SER A 427 -18.51 -5.08 -0.51
CA SER A 427 -17.46 -5.59 0.39
C SER A 427 -17.87 -6.95 0.92
N PHE A 428 -16.98 -7.94 0.87
CA PHE A 428 -17.23 -9.28 1.43
C PHE A 428 -16.53 -9.50 2.78
N SER A 429 -16.09 -8.42 3.45
CA SER A 429 -15.24 -8.53 4.64
C SER A 429 -15.96 -8.78 5.96
N LEU A 430 -17.15 -8.22 6.14
CA LEU A 430 -17.87 -8.21 7.43
C LEU A 430 -19.16 -9.03 7.39
N SER A 431 -19.84 -9.05 6.24
CA SER A 431 -21.12 -9.74 6.08
C SER A 431 -20.96 -11.25 6.14
N SER A 432 -21.94 -11.96 6.70
CA SER A 432 -22.00 -13.41 6.62
C SER A 432 -22.41 -13.89 5.21
N PRO A 433 -22.13 -15.15 4.83
CA PRO A 433 -22.61 -15.71 3.57
C PRO A 433 -24.13 -15.56 3.37
N GLY A 434 -24.92 -15.74 4.42
CA GLY A 434 -26.38 -15.55 4.37
C GLY A 434 -26.79 -14.10 4.11
N GLN A 435 -26.06 -13.12 4.67
CA GLN A 435 -26.30 -11.71 4.38
C GLN A 435 -25.91 -11.36 2.93
N MET A 436 -24.83 -11.94 2.39
CA MET A 436 -24.44 -11.72 1.00
C MET A 436 -25.47 -12.29 0.01
N ASP A 437 -26.04 -13.46 0.29
CA ASP A 437 -27.14 -14.06 -0.50
C ASP A 437 -28.38 -13.15 -0.49
N LEU A 438 -28.83 -12.74 0.70
CA LEU A 438 -30.00 -11.87 0.87
C LEU A 438 -29.81 -10.50 0.19
N VAL A 439 -28.64 -9.87 0.32
CA VAL A 439 -28.34 -8.59 -0.33
C VAL A 439 -28.38 -8.74 -1.85
N SER A 440 -27.81 -9.82 -2.39
CA SER A 440 -27.79 -10.09 -3.84
C SER A 440 -29.22 -10.35 -4.37
N GLU A 441 -30.06 -11.04 -3.60
CA GLU A 441 -31.47 -11.25 -3.89
C GLU A 441 -32.27 -9.94 -3.91
N ILE A 442 -32.17 -9.13 -2.84
CA ILE A 442 -32.85 -7.83 -2.74
C ILE A 442 -32.43 -6.92 -3.89
N PHE A 443 -31.15 -6.93 -4.23
CA PHE A 443 -30.60 -6.14 -5.32
C PHE A 443 -31.11 -6.60 -6.68
N PHE A 444 -31.25 -7.91 -6.91
CA PHE A 444 -31.90 -8.48 -8.09
C PHE A 444 -33.32 -7.95 -8.24
N PHE A 445 -34.15 -8.06 -7.20
CA PHE A 445 -35.54 -7.60 -7.26
C PHE A 445 -35.66 -6.08 -7.42
N SER A 446 -34.80 -5.30 -6.77
CA SER A 446 -34.81 -3.84 -6.89
C SER A 446 -34.45 -3.37 -8.31
N THR A 447 -33.53 -4.07 -8.97
CA THR A 447 -33.08 -3.76 -10.34
C THR A 447 -34.09 -4.26 -11.39
N PHE A 448 -34.70 -5.43 -11.16
CA PHE A 448 -35.67 -6.01 -12.09
C PHE A 448 -37.03 -5.31 -12.04
N LEU A 449 -37.56 -5.06 -10.84
CA LEU A 449 -38.86 -4.39 -10.69
C LEU A 449 -38.80 -2.93 -11.16
N SER A 450 -37.67 -2.24 -10.98
CA SER A 450 -37.54 -0.87 -11.48
C SER A 450 -37.56 -0.76 -13.01
N ARG A 451 -37.17 -1.81 -13.75
CA ARG A 451 -37.35 -1.86 -15.22
C ARG A 451 -38.81 -2.01 -15.65
N GLN A 452 -39.69 -2.58 -14.81
CA GLN A 452 -41.12 -2.64 -15.07
C GLN A 452 -41.86 -1.32 -14.82
N PHE A 453 -41.24 -0.35 -14.11
CA PHE A 453 -41.82 0.97 -13.84
C PHE A 453 -41.15 2.12 -14.64
N LEU A 454 -40.21 1.80 -15.54
CA LEU A 454 -39.53 2.76 -16.43
C LEU A 454 -39.92 2.58 -17.90
N THR A 455 -41.00 1.83 -18.19
CA THR A 455 -41.70 1.83 -19.48
C THR A 455 -42.95 2.68 -19.42
#